data_AF-A0A1H0NSI8-F1
#
_entry.id   AF-A0A1H0NSI8-F1
#
_cell.length_a   1.000
_cell.length_b   1.000
_cell.length_c   1.000
_cell.angle_alpha   90.00
_cell.angle_beta   90.00
_cell.angle_gamma   90.00
#
_symmetry.space_group_name_H-M   'P 1'
#
loop_
_entity.id
_entity.type
_entity.pdbx_description
1 polymer ?
#
loop_
_entity_poly.entity_id
_entity_poly.type
_entity_poly.pdbx_seq_one_letter_code
_entity_poly.pdbx_strand_id
1 'polypeptide(L)' 'MKATLHIIAGVILGVLLGVLASAAFSRVFGSGYPLNEERSNILAAVLLFVVLPVSAFTGALVGYALHRRRARRA' A
#
# COMPACT_ATOMS: atom_id res chain seq x y z
N MET A 1 23.34 1.67 6.61
CA MET A 1 22.44 0.61 7.11
C MET A 1 21.16 1.12 7.78
N LYS A 2 21.20 2.09 8.71
CA LYS A 2 19.99 2.53 9.45
C LYS A 2 18.87 3.10 8.57
N ALA A 3 19.20 3.89 7.52
CA ALA A 3 18.20 4.47 6.62
C ALA A 3 17.46 3.41 5.79
N THR A 4 18.19 2.47 5.21
CA THR A 4 17.65 1.38 4.38
C THR A 4 16.62 0.54 5.15
N LEU A 5 16.87 0.28 6.44
CA LEU A 5 15.96 -0.50 7.28
C LEU A 5 14.62 0.22 7.51
N HIS A 6 14.62 1.55 7.64
CA HIS A 6 13.39 2.32 7.78
C HIS A 6 12.61 2.41 6.46
N ILE A 7 13.31 2.45 5.33
CA ILE A 7 12.68 2.39 4.00
C ILE A 7 12.01 1.03 3.80
N ILE A 8 12.72 -0.07 4.09
CA ILE A 8 12.17 -1.43 3.97
C ILE A 8 10.96 -1.60 4.91
N ALA A 9 11.07 -1.19 6.17
CA ALA A 9 9.95 -1.23 7.12
C ALA A 9 8.77 -0.38 6.63
N GLY A 10 9.05 0.79 6.05
CA GLY A 10 8.05 1.64 5.42
C GLY A 10 7.35 0.96 4.25
N VAL A 11 8.10 0.32 3.34
CA VAL A 11 7.55 -0.46 2.22
C VAL A 11 6.64 -1.57 2.73
N ILE A 12 7.10 -2.37 3.70
CA ILE A 12 6.31 -3.46 4.28
C ILE A 12 5.00 -2.91 4.86
N LEU A 13 5.07 -1.83 5.64
CA LEU A 13 3.88 -1.18 6.19
C LEU A 13 2.93 -0.68 5.08
N GLY A 14 3.48 -0.06 4.04
CA GLY A 14 2.72 0.41 2.89
C GLY A 14 2.01 -0.71 2.13
N VAL A 15 2.69 -1.84 1.92
CA VAL A 15 2.09 -3.03 1.31
C VAL A 15 0.97 -3.59 2.19
N LEU A 16 1.21 -3.75 3.49
CA LEU A 16 0.18 -4.25 4.43
C LEU A 16 -1.08 -3.38 4.43
N LEU A 17 -0.91 -2.05 4.46
CA LEU A 17 -2.03 -1.11 4.39
C LEU A 17 -2.74 -1.15 3.03
N GLY A 18 -1.99 -1.30 1.93
CA GLY A 18 -2.56 -1.46 0.59
C GLY A 18 -3.41 -2.73 0.46
N VAL A 19 -2.93 -3.84 1.01
CA VAL A 19 -3.68 -5.11 1.05
C VAL A 19 -4.94 -4.99 1.92
N LEU A 20 -4.83 -4.37 3.11
CA LEU A 20 -5.98 -4.12 3.98
C LEU A 20 -7.04 -3.22 3.32
N ALA A 21 -6.62 -2.13 2.67
CA ALA A 21 -7.50 -1.24 1.93
C ALA A 21 -8.19 -1.97 0.77
N SER A 22 -7.45 -2.82 0.06
CA SER A 22 -7.99 -3.66 -1.02
C SER A 22 -9.04 -4.65 -0.50
N ALA A 23 -8.76 -5.33 0.62
CA ALA A 23 -9.70 -6.26 1.24
C ALA A 23 -10.97 -5.56 1.75
N ALA A 24 -10.81 -4.37 2.36
CA ALA A 24 -11.93 -3.54 2.78
C ALA A 24 -12.78 -3.09 1.59
N PHE A 25 -12.14 -2.64 0.50
CA PHE A 25 -12.82 -2.27 -0.74
C PHE A 25 -13.62 -3.44 -1.33
N SER A 26 -12.99 -4.62 -1.45
CA SER A 26 -13.67 -5.82 -1.93
C SER A 26 -14.85 -6.23 -1.06
N ARG A 27 -14.75 -6.08 0.27
CA ARG A 27 -15.86 -6.39 1.18
C ARG A 27 -17.02 -5.41 1.05
N VAL A 28 -16.73 -4.12 0.95
CA VAL A 28 -17.75 -3.06 0.84
C VAL A 28 -18.44 -3.08 -0.52
N PHE A 29 -17.67 -3.18 -1.60
CA PHE A 29 -18.20 -3.08 -2.96
C PHE A 29 -18.57 -4.42 -3.57
N GLY A 30 -17.86 -5.50 -3.24
CA GLY A 30 -18.15 -6.84 -3.76
C GLY A 30 -19.40 -7.49 -3.16
N SER A 31 -19.87 -7.05 -1.98
CA SER A 31 -21.13 -7.52 -1.40
C SER A 31 -22.36 -6.73 -1.85
N GLY A 32 -22.18 -5.46 -2.25
CA GLY A 32 -23.26 -4.56 -2.65
C GLY A 32 -23.48 -4.43 -4.16
N TYR A 33 -22.47 -4.74 -4.98
CA TYR A 33 -22.54 -4.66 -6.44
C TYR A 33 -22.03 -5.97 -7.05
N PRO A 34 -22.89 -6.83 -7.62
CA PRO A 34 -22.44 -7.98 -8.38
C PRO A 34 -21.67 -7.47 -9.61
N LEU A 35 -20.34 -7.55 -9.57
CA LEU A 35 -19.48 -7.20 -10.68
C LEU A 35 -19.52 -8.35 -11.70
N ASN A 36 -19.64 -8.02 -12.98
CA ASN A 36 -19.40 -8.99 -14.05
C ASN A 36 -17.90 -9.40 -14.05
N GLU A 37 -17.58 -10.55 -14.64
CA GLU A 37 -16.21 -11.09 -14.67
C GLU A 37 -15.18 -10.08 -15.20
N GLU A 38 -15.56 -9.32 -16.22
CA GLU A 38 -14.71 -8.27 -16.81
C GLU A 38 -14.37 -7.16 -15.82
N ARG A 39 -15.36 -6.59 -15.10
CA ARG A 39 -15.11 -5.57 -14.08
C ARG A 39 -14.35 -6.11 -12.88
N SER A 40 -14.58 -7.37 -12.51
CA SER A 40 -13.82 -8.04 -11.46
C SER A 40 -12.33 -8.14 -11.82
N ASN A 41 -12.02 -8.54 -13.05
CA ASN A 41 -10.66 -8.61 -13.56
C ASN A 41 -9.98 -7.24 -13.63
N ILE A 42 -10.70 -6.21 -14.09
CA ILE A 42 -10.19 -4.83 -14.11
C ILE A 42 -9.89 -4.36 -12.69
N LEU A 43 -10.80 -4.59 -11.74
CA LEU A 43 -10.60 -4.22 -10.35
C LEU A 43 -9.38 -4.93 -9.75
N ALA A 44 -9.24 -6.23 -9.97
CA ALA A 44 -8.08 -6.99 -9.52
C ALA A 44 -6.77 -6.43 -10.11
N ALA A 45 -6.77 -6.07 -11.41
CA ALA A 45 -5.62 -5.45 -12.06
C ALA A 45 -5.27 -4.09 -11.44
N VAL A 46 -6.26 -3.23 -11.16
CA VAL A 46 -6.03 -1.93 -10.49
C VAL A 46 -5.44 -2.14 -9.08
N LEU A 47 -5.97 -3.08 -8.31
CA LEU A 47 -5.48 -3.35 -6.96
C LEU A 47 -4.02 -3.85 -6.97
N LEU A 48 -3.68 -4.74 -7.91
CA LEU A 48 -2.36 -5.34 -8.01
C LEU A 48 -1.31 -4.42 -8.64
N PHE A 49 -1.64 -3.74 -9.73
CA PHE A 49 -0.67 -2.97 -10.53
C PHE A 49 -0.65 -1.48 -10.20
N VAL A 50 -1.65 -0.96 -9.48
CA VAL A 50 -1.70 0.46 -9.11
C VAL A 50 -1.66 0.63 -7.61
N VAL A 51 -2.60 0.03 -6.88
CA VAL A 51 -2.74 0.26 -5.43
C VAL A 51 -1.52 -0.26 -4.66
N LEU A 52 -1.09 -1.50 -4.95
CA LEU A 52 0.06 -2.11 -4.29
C LEU A 52 1.38 -1.35 -4.51
N PRO A 53 1.74 -0.98 -5.76
CA PRO A 53 2.96 -0.20 -6.00
C PRO A 53 2.91 1.20 -5.37
N VAL A 54 1.76 1.87 -5.46
CA VAL A 54 1.59 3.21 -4.86
C VAL A 54 1.68 3.14 -3.34
N SER A 55 1.09 2.12 -2.71
CA SER A 55 1.14 1.97 -1.26
C SER A 55 2.56 1.63 -0.78
N ALA A 56 3.26 0.74 -1.49
CA ALA A 56 4.67 0.43 -1.23
C ALA A 56 5.56 1.67 -1.35
N PHE A 57 5.39 2.47 -2.42
CA PHE A 57 6.15 3.70 -2.64
C PHE A 57 5.88 4.75 -1.56
N THR A 58 4.61 4.94 -1.20
CA THR A 58 4.20 5.86 -0.13
C THR A 58 4.79 5.42 1.21
N GLY A 59 4.77 4.12 1.50
CA GLY A 59 5.41 3.53 2.67
C GLY A 59 6.92 3.80 2.71
N ALA A 60 7.62 3.61 1.59
CA ALA A 60 9.04 3.91 1.45
C ALA A 60 9.37 5.39 1.77
N LEU A 61 8.57 6.31 1.21
CA LEU A 61 8.70 7.75 1.44
C LEU A 61 8.52 8.11 2.92
N VAL A 62 7.49 7.54 3.57
CA VAL A 62 7.24 7.75 5.00
C VAL A 62 8.39 7.20 5.84
N GLY A 63 8.85 5.98 5.55
CA GLY A 63 10.00 5.37 6.22
C GLY A 63 11.27 6.24 6.12
N TYR A 64 11.55 6.78 4.93
CA TYR A 64 12.66 7.71 4.72
C TYR A 64 12.46 9.03 5.48
N ALA A 65 11.27 9.62 5.44
CA ALA A 65 10.96 10.87 6.14
C ALA A 65 11.10 10.73 7.66
N LEU A 66 10.65 9.61 8.23
CA LEU A 66 10.80 9.29 9.65
C LEU A 66 12.27 9.14 10.04
N HIS A 67 13.07 8.44 9.22
CA HIS A 67 14.51 8.34 9.43
C HIS A 67 15.18 9.71 9.44
N ARG A 68 14.86 10.56 8.44
CA ARG A 68 15.41 11.92 8.31
C ARG A 68 15.02 12.82 9.48
N ARG A 69 13.78 12.72 9.97
CA ARG A 69 13.33 13.47 11.17
C ARG A 69 14.08 13.03 12.43
N ARG A 70 14.30 11.73 12.61
CA ARG A 70 15.02 11.19 13.77
C ARG A 70 16.50 11.58 13.75
N ALA A 71 17.12 11.56 12.57
CA ALA A 71 18.51 11.99 12.39
C ALA A 71 18.74 13.49 12.62
N ARG A 72 17.71 14.34 12.47
CA ARG A 72 17.79 15.79 12.77
C ARG A 72 17.56 16.13 14.25
N ARG A 73 17.03 15.20 15.04
CA ARG A 73 16.74 15.38 16.47
C ARG A 73 17.83 14.81 17.39
N ALA A 74 18.77 14.05 16.83
CA ALA A 74 19.94 13.52 17.51
C ALA A 74 21.14 14.43 17.21
#